data_AF-A0A6M1NL54-F1
#
_entry.id   AF-A0A6M1NL54-F1
#
_cell.length_a   1.000
_cell.length_b   1.000
_cell.length_c   1.000
_cell.angle_alpha   90.00
_cell.angle_beta   90.00
_cell.angle_gamma   90.00
#
_symmetry.space_group_name_H-M   'P 1'
#
loop_
_entity.id
_entity.type
_entity.pdbx_description
1 polymer ?
#
loop_
_entity_poly.entity_id
_entity_poly.type
_entity_poly.pdbx_seq_one_letter_code
_entity_poly.pdbx_strand_id
1 'polypeptide(L)'
;MQFNLYYFHFIMRIFMLSVVSILCLTEVLLASGANAQLLQKKITLEIQEGSIAEAVKNLESKNILIAYDAAKYDLNGKKVSARHFSGRPLREVLAYVFRGTDLDFRETGAYIILEKKVPQTPGRVSGTVYDERGLPLVGANVRVIGSKSAQTGVDGTYNMELHAGTYVVEISYISYKTQRVQEVKVEADHLRGSCFSSV
;
A
#
# COMPACT_ATOMS: atom_id res chain seq x y z
N MET A 1 -72.34 -9.33 -15.58
CA MET A 1 -71.25 -8.47 -15.06
C MET A 1 -70.81 -7.54 -16.18
N GLN A 2 -71.14 -6.25 -16.13
CA GLN A 2 -70.64 -5.30 -17.12
C GLN A 2 -69.20 -4.92 -16.74
N PHE A 3 -68.25 -5.31 -17.59
CA PHE A 3 -66.85 -4.99 -17.39
C PHE A 3 -66.68 -3.48 -17.61
N ASN A 4 -66.39 -2.75 -16.54
CA ASN A 4 -66.31 -1.30 -16.60
C ASN A 4 -64.98 -0.90 -17.26
N LEU A 5 -65.06 -0.55 -18.55
CA LEU A 5 -63.92 -0.26 -19.43
C LEU A 5 -62.98 0.84 -18.87
N TYR A 6 -63.53 1.72 -18.02
CA TYR A 6 -62.76 2.74 -17.30
C TYR A 6 -61.72 2.12 -16.35
N TYR A 7 -62.11 1.12 -15.55
CA TYR A 7 -61.19 0.44 -14.62
C TYR A 7 -60.12 -0.34 -15.36
N PHE A 8 -60.46 -0.93 -16.52
CA PHE A 8 -59.49 -1.61 -17.36
C PHE A 8 -58.42 -0.66 -17.89
N HIS A 9 -58.82 0.52 -18.40
CA HIS A 9 -57.88 1.53 -18.88
C HIS A 9 -57.03 2.13 -17.73
N PHE A 10 -57.62 2.28 -16.55
CA PHE A 10 -56.93 2.74 -15.35
C PHE A 10 -55.86 1.74 -14.87
N ILE A 11 -56.20 0.45 -14.82
CA ILE A 11 -55.26 -0.63 -14.48
C ILE A 11 -54.14 -0.72 -15.52
N MET A 12 -54.46 -0.60 -16.81
CA MET A 12 -53.47 -0.63 -17.90
C MET A 12 -52.45 0.51 -17.79
N ARG A 13 -52.87 1.72 -17.41
CA ARG A 13 -51.98 2.88 -17.21
C ARG A 13 -51.05 2.71 -16.02
N ILE A 14 -51.55 2.17 -14.90
CA ILE A 14 -50.73 1.88 -13.71
C ILE A 14 -49.70 0.79 -14.03
N PHE A 15 -50.12 -0.25 -14.76
CA PHE A 15 -49.23 -1.33 -15.17
C PHE A 15 -48.12 -0.80 -16.09
N MET A 16 -48.47 -0.02 -17.10
CA MET A 16 -47.50 0.66 -17.98
C MET A 16 -46.50 1.53 -17.20
N LEU A 17 -46.98 2.34 -16.24
CA LEU A 17 -46.10 3.19 -15.42
C LEU A 17 -45.17 2.37 -14.51
N SER A 18 -45.67 1.27 -13.94
CA SER A 18 -44.85 0.37 -13.11
C SER A 18 -43.78 -0.37 -13.90
N VAL A 19 -44.09 -0.79 -15.14
CA VAL A 19 -43.12 -1.44 -16.04
C VAL A 19 -42.02 -0.47 -16.48
N VAL A 20 -42.38 0.77 -16.82
CA VAL A 20 -41.41 1.82 -17.18
C VAL A 20 -40.49 2.14 -16.00
N SER A 21 -41.03 2.26 -14.79
CA SER A 21 -40.27 2.44 -13.55
C SER A 21 -39.24 1.32 -13.33
N ILE A 22 -39.67 0.06 -13.48
CA ILE A 22 -38.79 -1.10 -13.32
C ILE A 22 -37.68 -1.10 -14.39
N LEU A 23 -38.00 -0.78 -15.64
CA LEU A 23 -37.00 -0.68 -16.72
C LEU A 23 -35.96 0.41 -16.44
N CYS A 24 -36.37 1.61 -16.01
CA CYS A 24 -35.42 2.68 -15.66
C CYS A 24 -34.49 2.33 -14.49
N LEU A 25 -34.99 1.54 -13.52
CA LEU A 25 -34.19 1.13 -12.35
C LEU A 25 -33.14 0.06 -12.68
N THR A 26 -33.35 -0.74 -13.74
CA THR A 26 -32.40 -1.79 -14.14
C THR A 26 -31.12 -1.24 -14.78
N GLU A 27 -31.16 -0.04 -15.36
CA GLU A 27 -29.98 0.59 -15.99
C GLU A 27 -28.95 1.06 -14.94
N VAL A 28 -29.39 1.41 -13.73
CA VAL A 28 -28.51 1.83 -12.63
C VAL A 28 -27.60 0.69 -12.14
N LEU A 29 -28.04 -0.58 -12.27
CA LEU A 29 -27.22 -1.74 -11.91
C LEU A 29 -26.10 -2.05 -12.92
N LEU A 30 -26.20 -1.53 -14.16
CA LEU A 30 -25.19 -1.73 -15.20
C LEU A 30 -24.14 -0.61 -15.25
N ALA A 31 -24.22 0.39 -14.35
CA ALA A 31 -23.13 1.32 -14.10
C ALA A 31 -21.97 0.65 -13.31
N SER A 32 -21.53 -0.52 -13.76
CA SER A 32 -20.33 -1.17 -13.27
C SER A 32 -19.15 -0.72 -14.13
N GLY A 33 -18.26 0.08 -13.53
CA GLY A 33 -16.90 0.25 -14.05
C GLY A 33 -16.41 1.67 -14.33
N ALA A 34 -16.85 2.70 -13.60
CA ALA A 34 -16.17 4.01 -13.65
C ALA A 34 -14.83 4.07 -12.85
N ASN A 35 -14.30 2.92 -12.43
CA ASN A 35 -12.96 2.78 -11.86
C ASN A 35 -12.16 1.86 -12.76
N ALA A 36 -11.51 2.41 -13.79
CA ALA A 36 -10.56 1.68 -14.62
C ALA A 36 -9.32 1.35 -13.80
N GLN A 37 -9.37 0.31 -12.95
CA GLN A 37 -8.24 -0.17 -12.15
C GLN A 37 -7.22 -0.89 -13.05
N LEU A 38 -6.42 -0.11 -13.78
CA LEU A 38 -5.39 -0.58 -14.71
C LEU A 38 -4.45 -1.59 -14.05
N LEU A 39 -4.08 -1.38 -12.79
CA LEU A 39 -3.19 -2.29 -12.08
C LEU A 39 -3.80 -3.68 -11.81
N GLN A 40 -5.14 -3.79 -11.79
CA GLN A 40 -5.83 -5.07 -11.63
C GLN A 40 -6.18 -5.74 -12.97
N LYS A 41 -5.98 -5.05 -14.10
CA LYS A 41 -6.20 -5.61 -15.43
C LYS A 41 -5.34 -6.86 -15.62
N LYS A 42 -5.99 -7.98 -15.93
CA LYS A 42 -5.29 -9.22 -16.24
C LYS A 42 -4.63 -9.12 -17.61
N ILE A 43 -3.34 -9.44 -17.67
CA ILE A 43 -2.56 -9.44 -18.89
C ILE A 43 -1.84 -10.75 -19.08
N THR A 44 -1.70 -11.13 -20.35
CA THR A 44 -0.85 -12.23 -20.80
C THR A 44 0.26 -11.62 -21.63
N LEU A 45 1.50 -11.79 -21.18
CA LEU A 45 2.68 -11.20 -21.79
C LEU A 45 3.85 -12.15 -21.61
N GLU A 46 4.66 -12.29 -22.66
CA GLU A 46 5.95 -12.93 -22.59
C GLU A 46 7.03 -11.86 -22.60
N ILE A 47 7.79 -11.79 -21.52
CA ILE A 47 8.95 -10.92 -21.39
C ILE A 47 10.15 -11.76 -21.78
N GLN A 48 10.89 -11.32 -22.80
CA GLN A 48 12.17 -11.89 -23.18
C GLN A 48 13.29 -11.29 -22.33
N GLU A 49 14.44 -11.95 -22.29
CA GLU A 49 15.62 -11.38 -21.62
C GLU A 49 16.07 -10.14 -22.39
N GLY A 50 16.12 -8.99 -21.71
CA GLY A 50 16.36 -7.72 -22.37
C GLY A 50 16.42 -6.55 -21.39
N SER A 51 16.39 -5.34 -21.94
CA SER A 51 16.33 -4.11 -21.15
C SER A 51 14.93 -3.88 -20.58
N ILE A 52 14.85 -3.14 -19.47
CA ILE A 52 13.54 -2.71 -18.94
C ILE A 52 12.79 -1.84 -19.95
N ALA A 53 13.51 -1.02 -20.74
CA ALA A 53 12.92 -0.22 -21.82
C ALA A 53 12.15 -1.08 -22.84
N GLU A 54 12.71 -2.22 -23.26
CA GLU A 54 12.03 -3.15 -24.17
C GLU A 54 10.80 -3.79 -23.52
N ALA A 55 10.88 -4.16 -22.24
CA ALA A 55 9.74 -4.70 -21.51
C ALA A 55 8.61 -3.67 -21.35
N VAL A 56 8.95 -2.41 -21.08
CA VAL A 56 8.00 -1.29 -21.03
C VAL A 56 7.35 -1.07 -22.40
N LYS A 57 8.13 -1.07 -23.49
CA LYS A 57 7.60 -0.97 -24.86
C LYS A 57 6.65 -2.12 -25.20
N ASN A 58 6.95 -3.34 -24.75
CA ASN A 58 6.08 -4.50 -24.91
C ASN A 58 4.78 -4.36 -24.12
N LEU A 59 4.81 -3.75 -22.92
CA LEU A 59 3.60 -3.41 -22.17
C LEU A 59 2.77 -2.34 -22.87
N GLU A 60 3.42 -1.30 -23.43
CA GLU A 60 2.75 -0.23 -24.19
C GLU A 60 1.99 -0.76 -25.41
N SER A 61 2.53 -1.78 -26.08
CA SER A 61 1.84 -2.46 -27.19
C SER A 61 0.50 -3.11 -26.81
N LYS A 62 0.23 -3.32 -25.51
CA LYS A 62 -1.02 -3.89 -24.97
C LYS A 62 -2.01 -2.81 -24.51
N ASN A 63 -1.89 -1.59 -25.04
CA ASN A 63 -2.71 -0.44 -24.69
C ASN A 63 -2.58 -0.08 -23.19
N ILE A 64 -1.34 -0.07 -22.70
CA ILE A 64 -0.98 0.32 -21.33
C ILE A 64 -0.08 1.55 -21.46
N LEU A 65 -0.55 2.71 -21.06
CA LEU A 65 0.22 3.93 -21.21
C LEU A 65 1.08 4.15 -19.97
N ILE A 66 2.40 4.14 -20.13
CA ILE A 66 3.37 4.31 -19.04
C ILE A 66 4.10 5.64 -19.25
N ALA A 67 3.86 6.59 -18.36
CA ALA A 67 4.50 7.90 -18.35
C ALA A 67 5.72 7.88 -17.43
N TYR A 68 6.86 8.33 -17.94
CA TYR A 68 8.09 8.48 -17.18
C TYR A 68 8.95 9.60 -17.75
N ASP A 69 9.82 10.16 -16.90
CA ASP A 69 10.81 11.14 -17.31
C ASP A 69 12.07 10.43 -17.82
N ALA A 70 12.23 10.38 -19.14
CA ALA A 70 13.37 9.71 -19.79
C ALA A 70 14.72 10.40 -19.52
N ALA A 71 14.74 11.68 -19.15
CA ALA A 71 15.97 12.38 -18.77
C ALA A 71 16.40 12.02 -17.34
N LYS A 72 15.44 11.63 -16.49
CA LYS A 72 15.67 11.29 -15.08
C LYS A 72 15.85 9.79 -14.83
N TYR A 73 15.21 8.93 -15.62
CA TYR A 73 15.19 7.48 -15.41
C TYR A 73 15.78 6.73 -16.62
N ASP A 74 17.01 6.23 -16.48
CA ASP A 74 17.60 5.35 -17.49
C ASP A 74 17.08 3.91 -17.33
N LEU A 75 16.22 3.51 -18.27
CA LEU A 75 15.63 2.16 -18.34
C LEU A 75 16.47 1.18 -19.19
N ASN A 76 17.53 1.66 -19.86
CA ASN A 76 18.35 0.83 -20.74
C ASN A 76 19.47 0.10 -19.97
N GLY A 77 20.01 0.71 -18.92
CA GLY A 77 21.09 0.14 -18.12
C GLY A 77 20.68 -1.04 -17.24
N LYS A 78 19.38 -1.28 -17.04
CA LYS A 78 18.87 -2.36 -16.17
C LYS A 78 18.19 -3.44 -17.02
N LYS A 79 18.51 -4.70 -16.70
CA LYS A 79 18.00 -5.88 -17.40
C LYS A 79 16.87 -6.55 -16.64
N VAL A 80 15.96 -7.17 -17.38
CA VAL A 80 14.89 -8.02 -16.84
C VAL A 80 15.06 -9.43 -17.38
N SER A 81 14.89 -10.43 -16.51
CA SER A 81 14.98 -11.84 -16.89
C SER A 81 13.71 -12.30 -17.60
N ALA A 82 13.87 -13.21 -18.57
CA ALA A 82 12.76 -13.75 -19.33
C ALA A 82 11.70 -14.40 -18.42
N ARG A 83 10.43 -14.08 -18.65
CA ARG A 83 9.30 -14.67 -17.90
C ARG A 83 8.00 -14.60 -18.69
N HIS A 84 7.24 -15.68 -18.63
CA HIS A 84 5.90 -15.75 -19.16
C HIS A 84 4.85 -15.44 -18.07
N PHE A 85 3.93 -14.53 -18.38
CA PHE A 85 2.78 -14.19 -17.55
C PHE A 85 1.51 -14.58 -18.29
N SER A 86 0.64 -15.35 -17.63
CA SER A 86 -0.67 -15.73 -18.15
C SER A 86 -1.76 -15.33 -17.17
N GLY A 87 -2.65 -14.43 -17.59
CA GLY A 87 -3.80 -13.97 -16.79
C GLY A 87 -3.44 -13.29 -15.46
N ARG A 88 -2.26 -12.67 -15.36
CA ARG A 88 -1.76 -12.03 -14.14
C ARG A 88 -2.13 -10.55 -14.09
N PRO A 89 -2.39 -9.97 -12.90
CA PRO A 89 -2.66 -8.54 -12.79
C PRO A 89 -1.43 -7.74 -13.20
N LEU A 90 -1.65 -6.61 -13.89
CA LEU A 90 -0.59 -5.72 -14.34
C LEU A 90 0.36 -5.31 -13.20
N ARG A 91 -0.15 -5.12 -11.99
CA ARG A 91 0.66 -4.85 -10.78
C ARG A 91 1.77 -5.88 -10.57
N GLU A 92 1.46 -7.18 -10.71
CA GLU A 92 2.45 -8.24 -10.52
C GLU A 92 3.52 -8.21 -11.61
N VAL A 93 3.11 -7.91 -12.86
CA VAL A 93 4.03 -7.82 -13.99
C VAL A 93 4.96 -6.62 -13.84
N LEU A 94 4.44 -5.44 -13.51
CA LEU A 94 5.24 -4.24 -13.23
C LEU A 94 6.19 -4.46 -12.03
N ALA A 95 5.71 -5.09 -10.96
CA ALA A 95 6.55 -5.42 -9.80
C ALA A 95 7.70 -6.37 -10.15
N TYR A 96 7.49 -7.27 -11.12
CA TYR A 96 8.56 -8.12 -11.63
C TYR A 96 9.54 -7.36 -12.52
N VAL A 97 9.06 -6.54 -13.45
CA VAL A 97 9.89 -5.75 -14.37
C VAL A 97 10.79 -4.78 -13.62
N PHE A 98 10.26 -4.13 -12.59
CA PHE A 98 11.00 -3.18 -11.76
C PHE A 98 11.65 -3.81 -10.53
N ARG A 99 11.68 -5.14 -10.41
CA ARG A 99 12.30 -5.84 -9.29
C ARG A 99 13.79 -5.55 -9.24
N GLY A 100 14.29 -5.09 -8.09
CA GLY A 100 15.70 -4.74 -7.92
C GLY A 100 16.07 -3.36 -8.47
N THR A 101 15.07 -2.57 -8.88
CA THR A 101 15.26 -1.16 -9.24
C THR A 101 14.85 -0.24 -8.08
N ASP A 102 15.28 1.02 -8.16
CA ASP A 102 14.82 2.13 -7.32
C ASP A 102 13.59 2.83 -7.91
N LEU A 103 12.83 2.15 -8.78
CA LEU A 103 11.61 2.67 -9.38
C LEU A 103 10.39 2.03 -8.70
N ASP A 104 9.39 2.86 -8.47
CA ASP A 104 8.04 2.49 -8.07
C ASP A 104 7.05 2.96 -9.15
N PHE A 105 5.82 2.48 -9.09
CA PHE A 105 4.80 2.79 -10.07
C PHE A 105 3.48 3.14 -9.42
N ARG A 106 2.82 4.17 -9.96
CA ARG A 106 1.52 4.63 -9.50
C ARG A 106 0.53 4.67 -10.65
N GLU A 107 -0.69 4.25 -10.38
CA GLU A 107 -1.81 4.42 -11.31
C GLU A 107 -2.43 5.81 -11.14
N THR A 108 -2.63 6.52 -12.24
CA THR A 108 -3.31 7.82 -12.27
C THR A 108 -4.31 7.83 -13.42
N GLY A 109 -5.57 7.51 -13.11
CA GLY A 109 -6.66 7.46 -14.08
C GLY A 109 -6.40 6.42 -15.17
N ALA A 110 -5.97 6.89 -16.35
CA ALA A 110 -5.73 6.06 -17.54
C ALA A 110 -4.25 5.71 -17.78
N TYR A 111 -3.32 6.15 -16.93
CA TYR A 111 -1.88 6.01 -17.12
C TYR A 111 -1.19 5.44 -15.88
N ILE A 112 -0.05 4.78 -16.09
CA ILE A 112 0.89 4.40 -15.04
C ILE A 112 2.03 5.41 -15.04
N ILE A 113 2.33 6.02 -13.90
CA ILE A 113 3.46 6.94 -13.73
C ILE A 113 4.59 6.20 -13.01
N LEU A 114 5.80 6.27 -13.55
CA LEU A 114 7.00 5.77 -12.87
C LEU A 114 7.59 6.88 -11.99
N GLU A 115 7.81 6.55 -10.73
CA GLU A 115 8.42 7.43 -9.75
C GLU A 115 9.62 6.77 -9.09
N LYS A 116 10.58 7.56 -8.59
CA LYS A 116 11.65 7.00 -7.78
C LYS A 116 11.04 6.46 -6.50
N LYS A 117 11.31 5.20 -6.20
CA LYS A 117 11.04 4.62 -4.90
C LYS A 117 11.77 5.48 -3.88
N VAL A 118 11.02 6.23 -3.08
CA VAL A 118 11.58 6.94 -1.95
C VAL A 118 12.03 5.85 -0.98
N PRO A 119 13.34 5.62 -0.76
CA PRO A 119 13.76 4.72 0.28
C PRO A 119 13.13 5.26 1.57
N GLN A 120 12.28 4.46 2.21
CA GLN A 120 11.89 4.75 3.57
C GLN A 120 13.12 4.46 4.42
N THR A 121 14.02 5.43 4.50
CA THR A 121 15.18 5.36 5.39
C THR A 121 14.63 5.07 6.77
N PRO A 122 15.00 3.93 7.38
CA PRO A 122 14.55 3.64 8.74
C PRO A 122 15.01 4.79 9.64
N GLY A 123 14.08 5.41 10.36
CA GLY A 123 14.44 6.25 11.48
C GLY A 123 15.01 5.38 12.61
N ARG A 124 15.72 6.02 13.54
CA ARG A 124 16.29 5.36 14.71
C ARG A 124 15.55 5.80 15.97
N VAL A 125 15.07 4.82 16.73
CA VAL A 125 14.56 5.05 18.09
C VAL A 125 15.62 4.58 19.06
N SER A 126 16.03 5.46 19.97
CA SER A 126 17.04 5.17 20.97
C SER A 126 16.69 5.80 22.29
N GLY A 127 16.98 5.12 23.39
CA GLY A 127 16.78 5.66 24.71
C GLY A 127 17.53 4.85 25.76
N THR A 128 17.36 5.25 27.01
CA THR A 128 17.91 4.55 28.17
C THR A 128 16.77 4.23 29.11
N VAL A 129 16.74 2.99 29.61
CA VAL A 129 15.79 2.53 30.61
C VAL A 129 16.45 2.61 31.98
N TYR A 130 15.76 3.22 32.94
CA TYR A 130 16.23 3.35 34.32
C TYR A 130 15.27 2.64 35.27
N ASP A 131 15.80 2.14 36.39
CA ASP A 131 15.00 1.66 37.52
C ASP A 131 14.53 2.82 38.42
N GLU A 132 13.74 2.50 39.45
CA GLU A 132 13.23 3.46 40.45
C GLU A 132 14.35 4.20 41.22
N ARG A 133 15.58 3.66 41.22
CA ARG A 133 16.76 4.22 41.89
C ARG A 133 17.61 5.08 40.95
N GLY A 134 17.20 5.22 39.69
CA GLY A 134 17.93 5.95 38.66
C GLY A 134 19.13 5.20 38.07
N LEU A 135 19.24 3.88 38.31
CA LEU A 135 20.28 3.04 37.75
C LEU A 135 19.85 2.51 36.36
N PRO A 136 20.78 2.42 35.39
CA PRO A 136 20.47 1.87 34.08
C PRO A 136 20.08 0.39 34.19
N LEU A 137 18.96 0.03 33.56
CA LEU A 137 18.40 -1.31 33.64
C LEU A 137 18.86 -2.15 32.45
N VAL A 138 19.74 -3.13 32.71
CA VAL A 138 20.30 -4.05 31.71
C VAL A 138 19.34 -5.21 31.45
N GLY A 139 19.15 -5.60 30.18
CA GLY A 139 18.31 -6.73 29.80
C GLY A 139 16.80 -6.46 29.85
N ALA A 140 16.38 -5.19 29.96
CA ALA A 140 14.99 -4.79 29.78
C ALA A 140 14.56 -5.04 28.33
N ASN A 141 13.37 -5.61 28.16
CA ASN A 141 12.79 -5.89 26.86
C ASN A 141 11.97 -4.68 26.40
N VAL A 142 12.42 -4.06 25.31
CA VAL A 142 11.80 -2.91 24.66
C VAL A 142 11.12 -3.38 23.37
N ARG A 143 9.79 -3.35 23.35
CA ARG A 143 8.98 -3.87 22.26
C ARG A 143 8.16 -2.76 21.62
N VAL A 144 8.24 -2.63 20.30
CA VAL A 144 7.29 -1.82 19.53
C VAL A 144 6.08 -2.68 19.17
N ILE A 145 4.90 -2.26 19.60
CA ILE A 145 3.66 -3.00 19.35
C ILE A 145 3.44 -3.11 17.83
N GLY A 146 3.37 -4.34 17.32
CA GLY A 146 3.16 -4.62 15.90
C GLY A 146 4.40 -4.49 14.99
N SER A 147 5.60 -4.29 15.57
CA SER A 147 6.85 -4.18 14.80
C SER A 147 7.97 -5.04 15.40
N LYS A 148 9.11 -4.45 15.78
CA LYS A 148 10.30 -5.13 16.30
C LYS A 148 10.43 -5.02 17.82
N SER A 149 11.33 -5.81 18.41
CA SER A 149 11.77 -5.68 19.80
C SER A 149 13.30 -5.64 19.91
N ALA A 150 13.81 -5.06 20.98
CA ALA A 150 15.22 -4.98 21.33
C ALA A 150 15.40 -5.17 22.85
N GLN A 151 16.59 -5.56 23.29
CA GLN A 151 16.95 -5.58 24.69
C GLN A 151 17.91 -4.43 25.01
N THR A 152 17.85 -3.92 26.23
CA THR A 152 18.79 -2.91 26.70
C THR A 152 20.18 -3.51 26.94
N GLY A 153 21.22 -2.77 26.55
CA GLY A 153 22.61 -3.14 26.77
C GLY A 153 23.09 -2.90 28.21
N VAL A 154 24.40 -3.05 28.43
CA VAL A 154 25.06 -2.89 29.74
C VAL A 154 24.85 -1.50 30.35
N ASP A 155 24.69 -0.49 29.50
CA ASP A 155 24.48 0.90 29.92
C ASP A 155 22.98 1.25 30.02
N GLY A 156 22.09 0.25 29.95
CA GLY A 156 20.63 0.44 29.93
C GLY A 156 20.09 1.03 28.62
N THR A 157 20.96 1.19 27.61
CA THR A 157 20.62 1.82 26.32
C THR A 157 19.98 0.82 25.37
N TYR A 158 19.02 1.28 24.57
CA TYR A 158 18.46 0.53 23.44
C TYR A 158 18.53 1.37 22.16
N ASN A 159 18.63 0.68 21.03
CA ASN A 159 18.64 1.26 19.70
C ASN A 159 17.88 0.31 18.77
N MET A 160 16.92 0.85 18.02
CA MET A 160 16.19 0.11 17.00
C MET A 160 15.86 0.94 15.78
N GLU A 161 15.90 0.30 14.62
CA GLU A 161 15.54 0.89 13.33
C GLU A 161 14.08 0.59 12.97
N LEU A 162 13.31 1.66 12.79
CA LEU A 162 11.88 1.63 12.49
C LEU A 162 11.58 2.53 11.29
N HIS A 163 10.63 2.13 10.46
CA HIS A 163 10.14 3.01 9.39
C HIS A 163 9.42 4.22 9.99
N ALA A 164 9.33 5.31 9.23
CA ALA A 164 8.64 6.51 9.68
C ALA A 164 7.18 6.20 10.04
N GLY A 165 6.72 6.72 11.18
CA GLY A 165 5.39 6.42 11.71
C GLY A 165 5.28 6.71 13.20
N THR A 166 4.08 6.57 13.73
CA THR A 166 3.79 6.74 15.17
C THR A 166 3.61 5.37 15.81
N TYR A 167 4.33 5.11 16.89
CA TYR A 167 4.36 3.81 17.53
C TYR A 167 4.02 3.88 19.03
N VAL A 168 3.63 2.73 19.58
CA VAL A 168 3.57 2.48 21.02
C VAL A 168 4.73 1.56 21.38
N VAL A 169 5.54 2.00 22.33
CA VAL A 169 6.70 1.26 22.86
C VAL A 169 6.33 0.71 24.22
N GLU A 170 6.50 -0.59 24.42
CA GLU A 170 6.28 -1.32 25.65
C GLU A 170 7.62 -1.75 26.24
N ILE A 171 7.88 -1.37 27.48
CA ILE A 171 9.11 -1.72 28.21
C ILE A 171 8.71 -2.68 29.32
N SER A 172 9.38 -3.83 29.36
CA SER A 172 9.09 -4.90 30.32
C SER A 172 10.40 -5.48 30.87
N TYR A 173 10.41 -5.78 32.16
CA TYR A 173 11.52 -6.45 32.81
C TYR A 173 11.00 -7.35 33.94
N ILE A 174 11.73 -8.43 34.23
CA ILE A 174 11.31 -9.42 35.22
C ILE A 174 11.17 -8.75 36.58
N SER A 175 10.03 -8.97 37.25
CA SER A 175 9.68 -8.40 38.56
C SER A 175 9.42 -6.88 38.57
N TYR A 176 9.28 -6.25 37.40
CA TYR A 176 8.89 -4.84 37.29
C TYR A 176 7.54 -4.70 36.58
N LYS A 177 6.91 -3.54 36.78
CA LYS A 177 5.68 -3.18 36.07
C LYS A 177 6.00 -2.83 34.62
N THR A 178 5.22 -3.37 33.68
CA THR A 178 5.32 -3.00 32.27
C THR A 178 4.91 -1.55 32.06
N GLN A 179 5.78 -0.76 31.43
CA GLN A 179 5.49 0.61 31.03
C GLN A 179 5.17 0.69 29.54
N ARG A 180 4.27 1.62 29.17
CA ARG A 180 3.90 1.87 27.78
C ARG A 180 4.06 3.35 27.47
N VAL A 181 4.94 3.65 26.52
CA VAL A 181 5.10 4.99 25.96
C VAL A 181 4.31 5.05 24.66
N GLN A 182 3.31 5.93 24.64
CA GLN A 182 2.49 6.18 23.45
C GLN A 182 3.10 7.30 22.60
N GLU A 183 2.65 7.40 21.35
CA GLU A 183 2.97 8.51 20.44
C GLU A 183 4.46 8.69 20.11
N VAL A 184 5.23 7.60 20.06
CA VAL A 184 6.63 7.65 19.62
C VAL A 184 6.67 7.89 18.12
N LYS A 185 6.84 9.16 17.72
CA LYS A 185 6.97 9.58 16.33
C LYS A 185 8.38 9.31 15.83
N VAL A 186 8.46 8.54 14.76
CA VAL A 186 9.69 8.27 14.01
C VAL A 186 9.58 9.00 12.70
N GLU A 187 10.48 9.95 12.47
CA GLU A 187 10.60 10.63 11.18
C GLU A 187 11.76 10.02 10.38
N ALA A 188 11.66 10.06 9.06
CA ALA A 188 12.76 9.67 8.20
C ALA A 188 13.89 10.71 8.35
N ASP A 189 15.08 10.25 8.71
CA ASP A 189 16.32 11.03 8.66
C ASP A 189 16.48 12.21 9.65
N HIS A 190 15.85 12.16 10.84
CA HIS A 190 16.14 13.11 11.92
C HIS A 190 16.41 12.42 13.27
N LEU A 191 17.59 12.68 13.85
CA LEU A 191 18.07 12.21 15.15
C LEU A 191 17.34 12.87 16.32
N ARG A 192 16.01 12.71 16.43
CA ARG A 192 15.27 13.16 17.62
C ARG A 192 14.23 12.15 18.06
N GLY A 193 14.65 11.29 18.96
CA GLY A 193 13.76 10.40 19.68
C GLY A 193 14.39 9.93 20.98
N SER A 194 14.91 10.83 21.81
CA SER A 194 15.32 10.50 23.18
C SER A 194 14.05 10.31 24.01
N CYS A 195 13.44 9.13 23.91
CA CYS A 195 12.33 8.75 24.76
C CYS A 195 12.90 8.19 26.07
N PHE A 196 12.93 9.03 27.11
CA PHE A 196 13.25 8.63 28.47
C PHE A 196 12.00 8.00 29.08
N SER A 197 12.11 6.75 29.52
CA SER A 197 11.07 6.10 30.32
C SER A 197 11.72 5.45 31.53
N SER A 198 11.39 5.95 32.72
CA SER A 198 11.61 5.27 34.00
C SER A 198 10.54 4.18 34.16
N VAL A 199 10.94 3.02 34.68
CA VAL A 199 10.02 1.91 35.01
C VAL A 199 9.33 2.15 36.33
#